data_AF-A0A975LHT0-F1
#
_entry.id   AF-A0A975LHT0-F1
#
_cell.length_a   1.000
_cell.length_b   1.000
_cell.length_c   1.000
_cell.angle_alpha   90.00
_cell.angle_beta   90.00
_cell.angle_gamma   90.00
#
_symmetry.space_group_name_H-M   'P 1'
#
loop_
_entity.id
_entity.type
_entity.pdbx_description
1 polymer ?
#
loop_
_entity_poly.entity_id
_entity_poly.type
_entity_poly.pdbx_seq_one_letter_code
_entity_poly.pdbx_strand_id
1 'polypeptide(L)'
;MRCPYCNRWGFKFILKLNEHNMCRFCKRLKIRHSNYTINSIKNNCTKINMTLDVNEVQGLIITLNKLIENFKINFLNKGFKINFDLKKLSNSIIFLNDMITNQEDYLLKRLNLIKERKKVINFFENKKRIIPLLEEIHRTYLFLINYYYKMRKISEFNVEKTIEYCIKDIQLIESNLNKMRKIIQDSYNVRSFTQLIIIYTNRQQYDKALEICDKALKYKIPQTKVKYGYYGRKIKILKLKEKNLQVLL
;
A
#
# COMPACT_ATOMS: atom_id res chain seq x y z
N MET A 1 -11.83 -8.27 19.90
CA MET A 1 -12.88 -9.27 19.59
C MET A 1 -13.35 -9.08 18.16
N ARG A 2 -13.44 -10.15 17.36
CA ARG A 2 -14.01 -10.11 15.99
C ARG A 2 -15.53 -10.01 16.06
N CYS A 3 -16.12 -9.22 15.17
CA CYS A 3 -17.57 -9.21 15.00
C CYS A 3 -18.02 -10.56 14.40
N PRO A 4 -18.94 -11.32 15.05
CA PRO A 4 -19.37 -12.62 14.55
C PRO A 4 -20.15 -12.55 13.23
N TYR A 5 -20.58 -11.35 12.82
CA TYR A 5 -21.39 -11.17 11.60
C TYR A 5 -20.60 -10.70 10.38
N CYS A 6 -19.39 -10.17 10.53
CA CYS A 6 -18.64 -9.63 9.39
C CYS A 6 -17.13 -9.86 9.41
N ASN A 7 -16.61 -10.56 10.42
CA ASN A 7 -15.21 -11.00 10.53
C ASN A 7 -14.13 -9.89 10.37
N ARG A 8 -14.51 -8.61 10.44
CA ARG A 8 -13.59 -7.45 10.45
C ARG A 8 -13.26 -7.04 11.89
N TRP A 9 -12.04 -6.56 12.08
CA TRP A 9 -11.62 -5.89 13.31
C TRP A 9 -12.26 -4.50 13.35
N GLY A 10 -12.99 -4.20 14.42
CA GLY A 10 -13.62 -2.90 14.61
C GLY A 10 -13.79 -2.60 16.11
N PHE A 11 -13.42 -1.40 16.51
CA PHE A 11 -13.55 -0.93 17.88
C PHE A 11 -15.01 -0.69 18.24
N LYS A 12 -15.43 -1.21 19.39
CA LYS A 12 -16.73 -0.94 19.99
C LYS A 12 -16.50 -0.22 21.31
N PHE A 13 -16.42 1.11 21.28
CA PHE A 13 -16.64 1.91 22.48
C PHE A 13 -18.15 1.90 22.75
N ILE A 14 -18.62 1.00 23.62
CA ILE A 14 -19.97 1.10 24.17
C ILE A 14 -19.90 2.09 25.34
N LEU A 15 -20.12 3.37 25.06
CA LEU A 15 -20.60 4.29 26.10
C LEU A 15 -22.11 4.09 26.16
N LYS A 16 -22.59 3.29 27.11
CA LYS A 16 -24.01 3.32 27.51
C LYS A 16 -24.24 4.66 28.21
N LEU A 17 -24.73 5.65 27.47
CA LEU A 17 -25.29 6.86 28.06
C LEU A 17 -26.80 6.65 28.16
N ASN A 18 -27.31 6.53 29.39
CA ASN A 18 -28.74 6.68 29.63
C ASN A 18 -29.12 8.13 29.35
N GLU A 19 -30.19 8.34 28.58
CA GLU A 19 -30.58 9.64 28.02
C GLU A 19 -30.90 10.72 29.06
N HIS A 20 -31.02 10.36 30.34
CA HIS A 20 -31.37 11.29 31.41
C HIS A 20 -30.22 12.02 32.10
N ASN A 21 -28.94 11.75 31.78
CA ASN A 21 -27.82 12.49 32.38
C ASN A 21 -26.73 12.87 31.37
N MET A 22 -27.07 13.79 30.46
CA MET A 22 -26.06 14.51 29.68
C MET A 22 -25.40 15.58 30.56
N CYS A 23 -24.17 15.32 31.03
CA CYS A 23 -23.33 16.34 31.67
C CYS A 23 -23.04 17.50 30.70
N ARG A 24 -22.95 18.74 31.21
CA ARG A 24 -22.60 19.98 30.48
C ARG A 24 -21.37 19.83 29.56
N PHE A 25 -20.49 18.87 29.84
CA PHE A 25 -19.30 18.55 29.05
C PHE A 25 -19.62 18.02 27.64
N CYS A 26 -20.64 17.16 27.49
CA CYS A 26 -21.01 16.59 26.19
C CYS A 26 -21.72 17.58 25.26
N LYS A 27 -22.35 18.63 25.82
CA LYS A 27 -22.91 19.75 25.02
C LYS A 27 -21.82 20.64 24.40
N ARG A 28 -20.64 20.77 25.04
CA ARG A 28 -19.54 21.61 24.53
C ARG A 28 -18.71 20.95 23.42
N LEU A 29 -18.59 19.62 23.42
CA LEU A 29 -17.84 18.88 22.38
C LEU A 29 -18.55 18.86 21.02
N LYS A 30 -19.88 19.02 20.98
CA LYS A 30 -20.65 19.12 19.72
C LYS A 30 -20.35 20.39 18.90
N ILE A 31 -19.68 21.40 19.48
CA ILE A 31 -19.64 22.76 18.92
C ILE A 31 -18.31 23.09 18.21
N ARG A 32 -17.25 22.25 18.26
CA ARG A 32 -15.90 22.72 17.83
C ARG A 32 -15.18 22.04 16.68
N HIS A 33 -15.68 20.98 16.04
CA HIS A 33 -14.94 20.38 14.91
C HIS A 33 -15.86 20.00 13.75
N SER A 34 -15.48 20.42 12.55
CA SER A 34 -16.30 20.42 11.32
C SER A 34 -16.16 19.16 10.45
N ASN A 35 -15.55 18.07 10.95
CA ASN A 35 -15.17 16.92 10.10
C ASN A 35 -15.80 15.60 10.57
N TYR A 36 -17.14 15.49 10.56
CA TYR A 36 -17.83 14.25 10.90
C TYR A 36 -18.76 13.79 9.78
N THR A 37 -18.69 12.49 9.44
CA THR A 37 -19.71 11.80 8.62
C THR A 37 -20.36 10.69 9.44
N ILE A 38 -21.68 10.80 9.64
CA ILE A 38 -22.52 9.79 10.30
C ILE A 38 -23.07 8.86 9.22
N ASN A 39 -22.60 7.62 9.16
CA ASN A 39 -22.91 6.73 8.03
C ASN A 39 -24.11 5.80 8.23
N SER A 40 -24.80 5.81 9.38
CA SER A 40 -26.19 5.34 9.58
C SER A 40 -26.51 5.16 11.06
N ILE A 41 -27.80 5.27 11.39
CA ILE A 41 -28.38 4.90 12.68
C ILE A 41 -29.22 3.64 12.45
N LYS A 42 -28.78 2.50 12.97
CA LYS A 42 -29.63 1.31 13.15
C LYS A 42 -29.34 0.72 14.54
N ASN A 43 -30.41 0.48 15.31
CA ASN A 43 -30.42 -0.23 16.59
C ASN A 43 -29.60 0.41 17.73
N ASN A 44 -29.87 1.68 18.08
CA ASN A 44 -29.33 2.37 19.27
C ASN A 44 -27.79 2.31 19.45
N CYS A 45 -27.04 2.15 18.37
CA CYS A 45 -25.59 2.20 18.35
C CYS A 45 -25.14 3.09 17.20
N THR A 46 -24.84 4.35 17.48
CA THR A 46 -24.17 5.24 16.53
C THR A 46 -22.73 4.82 16.35
N LYS A 47 -22.37 4.40 15.13
CA LYS A 47 -20.99 4.13 14.74
C LYS A 47 -20.38 5.43 14.21
N ILE A 48 -19.57 6.09 15.04
CA ILE A 48 -18.83 7.28 14.64
C ILE A 48 -17.48 6.82 14.13
N ASN A 49 -17.23 6.94 12.83
CA ASN A 49 -15.89 6.77 12.27
C ASN A 49 -15.17 8.10 12.42
N MET A 50 -14.20 8.15 13.33
CA MET A 50 -13.27 9.28 13.44
C MET A 50 -11.99 8.93 12.69
N THR A 51 -11.67 9.71 11.66
CA THR A 51 -10.32 9.78 11.11
C THR A 51 -9.61 10.91 11.83
N LEU A 52 -8.79 10.55 12.81
CA LEU A 52 -7.90 11.50 13.48
C LEU A 52 -6.51 11.38 12.85
N ASP A 53 -5.84 12.50 12.64
CA ASP A 53 -4.42 12.46 12.29
C ASP A 53 -3.56 12.10 13.52
N VAL A 54 -2.29 11.77 13.28
CA VAL A 54 -1.36 11.34 14.35
C VAL A 54 -1.21 12.41 15.44
N ASN A 55 -1.22 13.69 15.07
CA ASN A 55 -1.06 14.80 16.01
C ASN A 55 -2.31 14.99 16.86
N GLU A 56 -3.50 14.81 16.28
CA GLU A 56 -4.78 14.86 16.99
C GLU A 56 -4.90 13.73 18.03
N VAL A 57 -4.45 12.51 17.67
CA VAL A 57 -4.40 11.39 18.61
C VAL A 57 -3.40 11.67 19.75
N GLN A 58 -2.19 12.16 19.43
CA GLN A 58 -1.21 12.54 20.44
C GLN A 58 -1.74 13.64 21.37
N GLY A 59 -2.42 14.65 20.83
CA GLY A 59 -3.07 15.70 21.61
C GLY A 59 -4.14 15.17 22.56
N LEU A 60 -4.95 14.20 22.11
CA LEU A 60 -5.94 13.54 22.97
C LEU A 60 -5.29 12.74 24.10
N ILE A 61 -4.20 12.01 23.82
CA ILE A 61 -3.46 11.25 24.84
C ILE A 61 -2.87 12.19 25.88
N ILE A 62 -2.23 13.29 25.47
CA ILE A 62 -1.68 14.30 26.38
C ILE A 62 -2.79 14.88 27.25
N THR A 63 -3.95 15.21 26.66
CA THR A 63 -5.10 15.77 27.37
C THR A 63 -5.68 14.77 28.37
N LEU A 64 -5.81 13.50 27.99
CA LEU A 64 -6.27 12.43 28.87
C LEU A 64 -5.31 12.20 30.04
N ASN A 65 -4.00 12.18 29.79
CA ASN A 65 -2.99 12.04 30.84
C ASN A 65 -3.03 13.20 31.84
N LYS A 66 -3.15 14.44 31.36
CA LYS A 66 -3.31 15.62 32.23
C LYS A 66 -4.59 15.54 33.07
N LEU A 67 -5.70 15.08 32.48
CA LEU A 67 -6.95 14.88 33.21
C LEU A 67 -6.79 13.82 34.29
N ILE A 68 -6.14 12.69 34.00
CA ILE A 68 -5.89 11.62 34.97
C ILE A 68 -5.06 12.15 36.15
N GLU A 69 -3.98 12.89 35.88
CA GLU A 69 -3.13 13.47 36.94
C GLU A 69 -3.89 14.50 37.78
N ASN A 70 -4.65 15.40 37.15
CA ASN A 70 -5.49 16.36 37.87
C ASN A 70 -6.59 15.68 38.69
N PHE A 71 -7.14 14.55 38.20
CA PHE A 71 -8.10 13.75 38.95
C PHE A 71 -7.44 13.08 40.15
N LYS A 72 -6.24 12.49 40.03
CA LYS A 72 -5.49 11.90 41.15
C LYS A 72 -5.23 12.93 42.27
N ILE A 73 -4.77 14.13 41.90
CA ILE A 73 -4.43 15.21 42.85
C ILE A 73 -5.68 15.68 43.61
N ASN A 74 -6.79 15.92 42.91
CA ASN A 74 -8.03 16.39 43.55
C ASN A 74 -8.74 15.33 44.40
N PHE A 75 -8.54 14.04 44.10
CA PHE A 75 -9.17 12.95 44.85
C PHE A 75 -8.54 12.70 46.21
N LEU A 76 -7.19 12.77 46.29
CA LEU A 76 -6.45 12.62 47.54
C LEU A 76 -6.89 13.64 48.60
N ASN A 77 -7.37 14.81 48.17
CA ASN A 77 -7.75 15.90 49.06
C ASN A 77 -9.22 15.88 49.53
N LYS A 78 -10.10 15.00 49.01
CA LYS A 78 -11.56 15.11 49.27
C LYS A 78 -12.30 13.83 49.72
N GLY A 79 -11.63 12.70 49.92
CA GLY A 79 -12.20 11.54 50.63
C GLY A 79 -13.38 10.78 49.97
N PHE A 80 -13.76 11.09 48.73
CA PHE A 80 -14.80 10.34 48.01
C PHE A 80 -14.26 9.00 47.47
N LYS A 81 -15.10 7.95 47.45
CA LYS A 81 -14.83 6.67 46.77
C LYS A 81 -15.69 6.56 45.51
N ILE A 82 -15.11 6.76 44.34
CA ILE A 82 -15.70 6.35 43.06
C ILE A 82 -14.90 5.15 42.57
N ASN A 83 -15.60 4.05 42.24
CA ASN A 83 -14.99 2.83 41.75
C ASN A 83 -14.71 2.95 40.24
N PHE A 84 -13.72 3.78 39.88
CA PHE A 84 -13.25 3.87 38.50
C PHE A 84 -12.30 2.70 38.24
N ASP A 85 -12.58 1.90 37.21
CA ASP A 85 -11.72 0.79 36.81
C ASP A 85 -10.46 1.35 36.11
N LEU A 86 -9.51 1.82 36.92
CA LEU A 86 -8.22 2.35 36.48
C LEU A 86 -7.44 1.33 35.64
N LYS A 87 -7.65 0.04 35.86
CA LYS A 87 -7.04 -1.04 35.09
C LYS A 87 -7.56 -1.03 33.65
N LYS A 88 -8.86 -0.82 33.45
CA LYS A 88 -9.45 -0.71 32.11
C LYS A 88 -8.99 0.53 31.34
N LEU A 89 -8.82 1.65 32.05
CA LEU A 89 -8.27 2.89 31.45
C LEU A 89 -6.80 2.70 31.07
N SER A 90 -5.98 2.13 31.97
CA SER A 90 -4.58 1.80 31.72
C SER A 90 -4.43 0.89 30.49
N ASN A 91 -5.22 -0.18 30.39
CA ASN A 91 -5.20 -1.08 29.24
C ASN A 91 -5.58 -0.39 27.93
N SER A 92 -6.50 0.59 27.98
CA SER A 92 -6.89 1.37 26.80
C SER A 92 -5.78 2.31 26.35
N ILE A 93 -5.04 2.91 27.29
CA ILE A 93 -3.88 3.77 26.99
C ILE A 93 -2.74 2.94 26.39
N ILE A 94 -2.41 1.78 26.98
CA ILE A 94 -1.40 0.85 26.45
C ILE A 94 -1.74 0.47 25.01
N PHE A 95 -3.00 0.10 24.77
CA PHE A 95 -3.47 -0.28 23.44
C PHE A 95 -3.33 0.86 22.42
N LEU A 96 -3.67 2.10 22.81
CA LEU A 96 -3.52 3.27 21.93
C LEU A 96 -2.05 3.57 21.63
N ASN A 97 -1.17 3.45 22.63
CA ASN A 97 0.27 3.62 22.44
C ASN A 97 0.82 2.56 21.47
N ASP A 98 0.44 1.28 21.62
CA ASP A 98 0.86 0.22 20.70
C ASP A 98 0.40 0.50 19.26
N MET A 99 -0.80 1.04 19.07
CA MET A 99 -1.27 1.46 17.74
C MET A 99 -0.41 2.59 17.14
N ILE A 100 -0.06 3.59 17.95
CA ILE A 100 0.77 4.72 17.51
C ILE A 100 2.17 4.22 17.13
N THR A 101 2.81 3.43 18.00
CA THR A 101 4.15 2.90 17.75
C THR A 101 4.21 2.06 16.47
N ASN A 102 3.20 1.21 16.23
CA ASN A 102 3.11 0.45 14.98
C ASN A 102 2.93 1.35 13.74
N GLN A 103 2.21 2.46 13.88
CA GLN A 103 2.00 3.42 12.80
C GLN A 103 3.28 4.24 12.54
N GLU A 104 4.01 4.63 13.58
CA GLU A 104 5.32 5.30 13.48
C GLU A 104 6.35 4.40 12.80
N ASP A 105 6.45 3.13 13.18
CA ASP A 105 7.32 2.14 12.53
C ASP A 105 7.01 1.97 11.04
N TYR A 106 5.72 1.94 10.69
CA TYR A 106 5.28 1.90 9.30
C TYR A 106 5.69 3.17 8.53
N LEU A 107 5.50 4.35 9.13
CA LEU A 107 5.88 5.63 8.54
C LEU A 107 7.41 5.74 8.38
N LEU A 108 8.19 5.28 9.36
CA LEU A 108 9.65 5.29 9.33
C LEU A 108 10.19 4.36 8.24
N LYS A 109 9.65 3.13 8.12
CA LYS A 109 9.95 2.23 7.00
C LYS A 109 9.62 2.89 5.65
N ARG A 110 8.50 3.59 5.55
CA ARG A 110 8.10 4.31 4.32
C ARG A 110 9.03 5.49 4.01
N LEU A 111 9.46 6.25 5.01
CA LEU A 111 10.42 7.35 4.86
C LEU A 111 11.80 6.85 4.42
N ASN A 112 12.29 5.75 5.00
CA ASN A 112 13.56 5.13 4.58
C ASN A 112 13.48 4.65 3.13
N LEU A 113 12.37 4.02 2.73
CA LEU A 113 12.13 3.67 1.33
C LEU A 113 12.11 4.90 0.42
N ILE A 114 11.55 6.03 0.86
CA ILE A 114 11.55 7.29 0.09
C ILE A 114 12.98 7.86 -0.04
N LYS A 115 13.78 7.81 1.02
CA LYS A 115 15.19 8.26 0.98
C LYS A 115 16.01 7.40 0.02
N GLU A 116 15.89 6.08 0.09
CA GLU A 116 16.55 5.16 -0.83
C GLU A 116 16.08 5.36 -2.28
N ARG A 117 14.78 5.59 -2.51
CA ARG A 117 14.25 5.97 -3.84
C ARG A 117 14.94 7.22 -4.38
N LYS A 118 15.02 8.28 -3.58
CA LYS A 118 15.63 9.56 -4.00
C LYS A 118 17.11 9.40 -4.32
N LYS A 119 17.87 8.64 -3.50
CA LYS A 119 19.28 8.35 -3.79
C LYS A 119 19.45 7.65 -5.12
N VAL A 120 18.66 6.61 -5.39
CA VAL A 120 18.74 5.84 -6.62
C VAL A 120 18.35 6.70 -7.83
N ILE A 121 17.23 7.44 -7.74
CA ILE A 121 16.79 8.33 -8.84
C ILE A 121 17.83 9.41 -9.11
N ASN A 122 18.33 10.10 -8.07
CA ASN A 122 19.35 11.13 -8.23
C ASN A 122 20.66 10.56 -8.78
N PHE A 123 21.06 9.37 -8.36
CA PHE A 123 22.23 8.68 -8.91
C PHE A 123 22.09 8.49 -10.43
N PHE A 124 20.90 8.09 -10.90
CA PHE A 124 20.65 7.90 -12.33
C PHE A 124 20.46 9.22 -13.10
N GLU A 125 19.81 10.22 -12.51
CA GLU A 125 19.60 11.52 -13.15
C GLU A 125 20.89 12.34 -13.28
N ASN A 126 21.78 12.26 -12.29
CA ASN A 126 23.08 12.95 -12.30
C ASN A 126 24.07 12.34 -13.31
N LYS A 127 23.92 11.05 -13.64
CA LYS A 127 24.74 10.38 -14.67
C LYS A 127 24.39 10.79 -16.11
N LYS A 128 23.34 11.58 -16.36
CA LYS A 128 22.95 12.05 -17.72
C LYS A 128 24.05 12.80 -18.50
N ARG A 129 25.11 13.24 -17.85
CA ARG A 129 26.23 13.97 -18.48
C ARG A 129 27.29 13.07 -19.14
N ILE A 130 27.22 11.75 -18.93
CA ILE A 130 28.04 10.76 -19.64
C ILE A 130 27.05 9.95 -20.46
N ILE A 131 27.25 9.81 -21.78
CA ILE A 131 26.42 8.93 -22.62
C ILE A 131 26.49 7.55 -21.98
N PRO A 132 25.43 7.05 -21.33
CA PRO A 132 25.54 5.81 -20.59
C PRO A 132 25.72 4.69 -21.60
N LEU A 133 26.64 3.76 -21.32
CA LEU A 133 26.74 2.54 -22.09
C LEU A 133 25.35 1.90 -22.14
N LEU A 134 24.93 1.44 -23.32
CA LEU A 134 23.60 0.85 -23.54
C LEU A 134 23.22 -0.19 -22.48
N GLU A 135 24.22 -0.95 -22.03
CA GLU A 135 24.13 -1.91 -20.93
C GLU A 135 23.75 -1.28 -19.58
N GLU A 136 24.31 -0.12 -19.22
CA GLU A 136 23.95 0.57 -17.99
C GLU A 136 22.49 1.03 -18.02
N ILE A 137 22.00 1.51 -19.16
CA ILE A 137 20.60 1.91 -19.33
C ILE A 137 19.68 0.70 -19.14
N HIS A 138 20.00 -0.41 -19.81
CA HIS A 138 19.26 -1.66 -19.67
C HIS A 138 19.24 -2.16 -18.21
N ARG A 139 20.40 -2.23 -17.55
CA ARG A 139 20.51 -2.62 -16.12
C ARG A 139 19.69 -1.70 -15.21
N THR A 140 19.69 -0.40 -15.50
CA THR A 140 18.90 0.59 -14.77
C THR A 140 17.41 0.34 -14.91
N TYR A 141 16.93 0.11 -16.13
CA TYR A 141 15.52 -0.23 -16.34
C TYR A 141 15.15 -1.54 -15.66
N LEU A 142 15.98 -2.60 -15.77
CA LEU A 142 15.72 -3.85 -15.05
C LEU A 142 15.64 -3.66 -13.53
N PHE A 143 16.49 -2.80 -12.96
CA PHE A 143 16.41 -2.45 -11.54
C PHE A 143 15.07 -1.79 -11.20
N LEU A 144 14.69 -0.75 -11.96
CA LEU A 144 13.45 0.00 -11.73
C LEU A 144 12.20 -0.87 -11.94
N ILE A 145 12.18 -1.69 -12.99
CA ILE A 145 11.14 -2.68 -13.27
C ILE A 145 10.96 -3.61 -12.07
N ASN A 146 12.04 -4.22 -11.58
CA ASN A 146 12.00 -5.09 -10.41
C ASN A 146 11.49 -4.38 -9.15
N TYR A 147 11.95 -3.16 -8.95
CA TYR A 147 11.56 -2.35 -7.81
C TYR A 147 10.06 -2.04 -7.81
N TYR A 148 9.55 -1.43 -8.87
CA TYR A 148 8.14 -1.08 -8.98
C TYR A 148 7.24 -2.31 -9.02
N TYR A 149 7.67 -3.40 -9.67
CA TYR A 149 6.88 -4.62 -9.74
C TYR A 149 6.73 -5.29 -8.37
N LYS A 150 7.75 -5.26 -7.51
CA LYS A 150 7.61 -5.73 -6.11
C LYS A 150 6.56 -4.90 -5.35
N MET A 151 6.45 -3.61 -5.66
CA MET A 151 5.52 -2.67 -5.01
C MET A 151 4.13 -2.61 -5.68
N ARG A 152 3.87 -3.40 -6.72
CA ARG A 152 2.63 -3.36 -7.52
C ARG A 152 1.34 -3.57 -6.73
N LYS A 153 1.40 -4.26 -5.58
CA LYS A 153 0.22 -4.50 -4.72
C LYS A 153 -0.16 -3.28 -3.87
N ILE A 154 0.71 -2.29 -3.78
CA ILE A 154 0.54 -1.12 -2.88
C ILE A 154 -0.24 -0.01 -3.58
N SER A 155 0.02 0.23 -4.87
CA SER A 155 -0.67 1.28 -5.63
C SER A 155 -0.63 1.03 -7.13
N GLU A 156 -1.65 1.52 -7.83
CA GLU A 156 -1.76 1.47 -9.29
C GLU A 156 -0.62 2.24 -9.98
N PHE A 157 -0.20 3.35 -9.37
CA PHE A 157 0.98 4.10 -9.79
C PHE A 157 2.23 3.22 -9.97
N ASN A 158 2.47 2.25 -9.07
CA ASN A 158 3.62 1.35 -9.20
C ASN A 158 3.46 0.39 -10.39
N VAL A 159 2.23 -0.05 -10.68
CA VAL A 159 1.93 -0.88 -11.86
C VAL A 159 2.23 -0.09 -13.14
N GLU A 160 1.76 1.15 -13.22
CA GLU A 160 1.98 2.05 -14.36
C GLU A 160 3.47 2.33 -14.56
N LYS A 161 4.22 2.59 -13.48
CA LYS A 161 5.68 2.74 -13.57
C LYS A 161 6.37 1.47 -14.03
N THR A 162 5.94 0.29 -13.59
CA THR A 162 6.48 -0.95 -14.16
C THR A 162 6.21 -1.05 -15.65
N ILE A 163 4.99 -0.76 -16.11
CA ILE A 163 4.66 -0.76 -17.54
C ILE A 163 5.57 0.21 -18.30
N GLU A 164 5.70 1.45 -17.83
CA GLU A 164 6.52 2.50 -18.44
C GLU A 164 7.96 2.02 -18.65
N TYR A 165 8.61 1.51 -17.60
CA TYR A 165 10.00 1.08 -17.70
C TYR A 165 10.16 -0.22 -18.51
N CYS A 166 9.19 -1.15 -18.46
CA CYS A 166 9.19 -2.30 -19.35
C CYS A 166 9.15 -1.89 -20.82
N ILE A 167 8.28 -0.92 -21.18
CA ILE A 167 8.18 -0.42 -22.55
C ILE A 167 9.49 0.25 -22.98
N LYS A 168 10.05 1.13 -22.14
CA LYS A 168 11.33 1.79 -22.41
C LYS A 168 12.47 0.79 -22.63
N ASP A 169 12.53 -0.26 -21.82
CA ASP A 169 13.52 -1.32 -21.96
C ASP A 169 13.35 -2.12 -23.27
N ILE A 170 12.12 -2.48 -23.60
CA ILE A 170 11.81 -3.20 -24.85
C ILE A 170 12.15 -2.34 -26.07
N GLN A 171 11.82 -1.04 -26.06
CA GLN A 171 12.17 -0.10 -27.12
C GLN A 171 13.70 0.08 -27.25
N LEU A 172 14.42 0.10 -26.13
CA LEU A 172 15.88 0.13 -26.12
C LEU A 172 16.47 -1.11 -26.81
N ILE A 173 15.93 -2.28 -26.48
CA ILE A 173 16.31 -3.57 -27.09
C ILE A 173 16.01 -3.56 -28.59
N GLU A 174 14.81 -3.15 -28.98
CA GLU A 174 14.35 -3.13 -30.38
C GLU A 174 15.19 -2.21 -31.26
N SER A 175 15.48 -1.00 -30.78
CA SER A 175 16.33 -0.02 -31.50
C SER A 175 17.81 -0.43 -31.58
N ASN A 176 18.27 -1.36 -30.74
CA ASN A 176 19.67 -1.74 -30.63
C ASN A 176 19.90 -3.26 -30.67
N LEU A 177 19.05 -4.03 -31.37
CA LEU A 177 19.03 -5.50 -31.31
C LEU A 177 20.41 -6.15 -31.49
N ASN A 178 21.21 -5.69 -32.46
CA ASN A 178 22.54 -6.27 -32.73
C ASN A 178 23.51 -6.09 -31.56
N LYS A 179 23.52 -4.89 -30.95
CA LYS A 179 24.38 -4.57 -29.79
C LYS A 179 23.87 -5.25 -28.52
N MET A 180 22.55 -5.29 -28.35
CA MET A 180 21.89 -5.87 -27.18
C MET A 180 21.92 -7.40 -27.17
N ARG A 181 22.06 -8.07 -28.32
CA ARG A 181 22.03 -9.54 -28.38
C ARG A 181 23.07 -10.18 -27.46
N LYS A 182 24.30 -9.65 -27.42
CA LYS A 182 25.36 -10.15 -26.54
C LYS A 182 25.00 -9.93 -25.06
N ILE A 183 24.61 -8.70 -24.72
CA ILE A 183 24.18 -8.33 -23.35
C ILE A 183 23.02 -9.22 -22.88
N ILE A 184 22.02 -9.44 -23.75
CA ILE A 184 20.84 -10.24 -23.45
C ILE A 184 21.19 -11.72 -23.27
N GLN A 185 22.09 -12.27 -24.09
CA GLN A 185 22.54 -13.66 -23.95
C GLN A 185 23.31 -13.88 -22.64
N ASP A 186 24.13 -12.92 -22.24
CA ASP A 186 24.87 -12.95 -20.98
C ASP A 186 23.94 -12.71 -19.78
N SER A 187 22.89 -11.92 -19.96
CA SER A 187 21.87 -11.66 -18.95
C SER A 187 20.78 -12.73 -18.99
N TYR A 188 20.85 -13.72 -18.10
CA TYR A 188 19.88 -14.82 -18.02
C TYR A 188 18.41 -14.40 -17.76
N ASN A 189 18.09 -13.10 -17.64
CA ASN A 189 16.75 -12.68 -17.22
C ASN A 189 16.34 -11.28 -17.70
N VAL A 190 15.87 -11.19 -18.95
CA VAL A 190 15.19 -9.98 -19.46
C VAL A 190 13.76 -9.94 -18.91
N ARG A 191 13.62 -9.36 -17.71
CA ARG A 191 12.34 -9.36 -16.97
C ARG A 191 11.28 -8.44 -17.57
N SER A 192 11.66 -7.47 -18.40
CA SER A 192 10.74 -6.48 -19.00
C SER A 192 9.60 -7.14 -19.76
N PHE A 193 9.89 -8.05 -20.70
CA PHE A 193 8.88 -8.82 -21.43
C PHE A 193 7.98 -9.63 -20.50
N THR A 194 8.59 -10.44 -19.62
CA THR A 194 7.86 -11.35 -18.73
C THR A 194 6.90 -10.61 -17.80
N GLN A 195 7.35 -9.51 -17.18
CA GLN A 195 6.52 -8.75 -16.26
C GLN A 195 5.41 -7.99 -16.98
N LEU A 196 5.69 -7.42 -18.16
CA LEU A 196 4.68 -6.72 -18.96
C LEU A 196 3.55 -7.66 -19.42
N ILE A 197 3.91 -8.87 -19.88
CA ILE A 197 2.93 -9.92 -20.23
C ILE A 197 2.02 -10.25 -19.03
N ILE A 198 2.60 -10.43 -17.84
CA ILE A 198 1.83 -10.73 -16.63
C ILE A 198 0.86 -9.59 -16.30
N ILE A 199 1.34 -8.33 -16.36
CA ILE A 199 0.50 -7.16 -16.06
C ILE A 199 -0.67 -7.07 -17.03
N TYR A 200 -0.43 -7.15 -18.35
CA TYR A 200 -1.50 -7.10 -19.35
C TYR A 200 -2.46 -8.28 -19.23
N THR A 201 -1.98 -9.49 -18.95
CA THR A 201 -2.84 -10.65 -18.73
C THR A 201 -3.75 -10.44 -17.52
N ASN A 202 -3.23 -9.90 -16.42
CA ASN A 202 -4.02 -9.63 -15.20
C ASN A 202 -5.06 -8.53 -15.41
N ARG A 203 -4.78 -7.55 -16.28
CA ARG A 203 -5.73 -6.50 -16.70
C ARG A 203 -6.67 -6.96 -17.83
N GLN A 204 -6.68 -8.25 -18.17
CA GLN A 204 -7.47 -8.82 -19.28
C GLN A 204 -7.19 -8.18 -20.66
N GLN A 205 -6.04 -7.52 -20.82
CA GLN A 205 -5.59 -6.93 -22.08
C GLN A 205 -4.83 -8.00 -22.89
N TYR A 206 -5.54 -9.07 -23.27
CA TYR A 206 -4.93 -10.26 -23.84
C TYR A 206 -4.21 -10.00 -25.16
N ASP A 207 -4.73 -9.14 -26.02
CA ASP A 207 -4.09 -8.80 -27.30
C ASP A 207 -2.72 -8.16 -27.12
N LYS A 208 -2.62 -7.20 -26.20
CA LYS A 208 -1.33 -6.58 -25.84
C LYS A 208 -0.37 -7.61 -25.25
N ALA A 209 -0.87 -8.51 -24.41
CA ALA A 209 -0.03 -9.56 -23.83
C ALA A 209 0.51 -10.52 -24.92
N LEU A 210 -0.29 -10.86 -25.93
CA LEU A 210 0.11 -11.69 -27.07
C LEU A 210 1.16 -10.98 -27.94
N GLU A 211 0.97 -9.69 -28.22
CA GLU A 211 1.93 -8.87 -28.97
C GLU A 211 3.32 -8.87 -28.29
N ILE A 212 3.37 -8.72 -26.96
CA ILE A 212 4.64 -8.76 -26.22
C ILE A 212 5.26 -10.16 -26.24
N CYS A 213 4.47 -11.24 -26.17
CA CYS A 213 4.98 -12.61 -26.38
C CYS A 213 5.63 -12.75 -27.76
N ASP A 214 4.98 -12.24 -28.80
CA ASP A 214 5.47 -12.33 -30.18
C ASP A 214 6.75 -11.52 -30.40
N LYS A 215 6.84 -10.32 -29.80
CA LYS A 215 8.08 -9.54 -29.75
C LYS A 215 9.21 -10.31 -29.06
N ALA A 216 8.95 -10.92 -27.91
CA ALA A 216 9.96 -11.70 -27.18
C ALA A 216 10.49 -12.89 -28.01
N LEU A 217 9.59 -13.59 -28.71
CA LEU A 217 9.94 -14.69 -29.61
C LEU A 217 10.73 -14.20 -30.82
N LYS A 218 10.28 -13.11 -31.48
CA LYS A 218 10.96 -12.48 -32.62
C LYS A 218 12.39 -12.07 -32.28
N TYR A 219 12.60 -11.50 -31.09
CA TYR A 219 13.93 -11.04 -30.65
C TYR A 219 14.78 -12.15 -30.02
N LYS A 220 14.30 -13.40 -30.02
CA LYS A 220 14.98 -14.56 -29.42
C LYS A 220 15.41 -14.30 -27.98
N ILE A 221 14.56 -13.64 -27.20
CA ILE A 221 14.85 -13.33 -25.80
C ILE A 221 14.97 -14.65 -25.03
N PRO A 222 16.07 -14.89 -24.27
CA PRO A 222 16.25 -16.09 -23.51
C PRO A 222 15.13 -16.24 -22.49
N GLN A 223 14.60 -17.45 -22.42
CA GLN A 223 13.52 -17.77 -21.53
C GLN A 223 14.09 -18.07 -20.14
N THR A 224 13.41 -17.59 -19.10
CA THR A 224 13.65 -18.14 -17.76
C THR A 224 13.21 -19.61 -17.72
N LYS A 225 13.69 -20.37 -16.73
CA LYS A 225 13.57 -21.85 -16.53
C LYS A 225 12.15 -22.48 -16.61
N VAL A 226 11.14 -21.77 -17.10
CA VAL A 226 9.78 -22.28 -17.32
C VAL A 226 9.79 -23.22 -18.52
N LYS A 227 9.24 -24.43 -18.35
CA LYS A 227 9.22 -25.55 -19.31
C LYS A 227 8.83 -25.20 -20.76
N TYR A 228 8.09 -24.11 -20.97
CA TYR A 228 7.58 -23.70 -22.30
C TYR A 228 7.83 -22.21 -22.63
N GLY A 229 8.52 -21.47 -21.75
CA GLY A 229 8.69 -20.01 -21.74
C GLY A 229 7.63 -19.18 -22.47
N TYR A 230 7.99 -18.40 -23.49
CA TYR A 230 7.08 -17.44 -24.14
C TYR A 230 6.00 -18.12 -24.99
N TYR A 231 6.31 -19.27 -25.61
CA TYR A 231 5.33 -20.04 -26.37
C TYR A 231 4.21 -20.59 -25.48
N GLY A 232 4.57 -21.19 -24.34
CA GLY A 232 3.60 -21.68 -23.37
C GLY A 232 2.77 -20.55 -22.74
N ARG A 233 3.38 -19.38 -22.51
CA ARG A 233 2.63 -18.19 -22.08
C ARG A 233 1.62 -17.76 -23.14
N LYS A 234 1.99 -17.73 -24.41
CA LYS A 234 1.09 -17.40 -25.53
C LYS A 234 -0.13 -18.33 -25.56
N ILE A 235 0.08 -19.65 -25.50
CA ILE A 235 -1.01 -20.64 -25.45
C ILE A 235 -1.92 -20.41 -24.24
N LYS A 236 -1.34 -20.16 -23.06
CA LYS A 236 -2.12 -19.88 -21.85
C LYS A 236 -3.00 -18.63 -22.00
N ILE A 237 -2.46 -17.57 -22.61
CA ILE A 237 -3.19 -16.32 -22.82
C ILE A 237 -4.35 -16.52 -23.82
N LEU A 238 -4.13 -17.27 -24.90
CA LEU A 238 -5.19 -17.61 -25.85
C LEU A 238 -6.35 -18.35 -25.17
N LYS A 239 -6.06 -19.37 -24.36
CA LYS A 239 -7.09 -20.08 -23.57
C LYS A 239 -7.84 -19.17 -22.60
N LEU A 240 -7.16 -18.20 -21.99
CA LEU A 240 -7.82 -17.22 -21.11
C LEU A 240 -8.72 -16.27 -21.91
N LYS A 241 -8.29 -15.85 -23.10
CA LYS A 241 -9.07 -14.99 -24.01
C LYS A 241 -10.34 -15.70 -24.47
N GLU A 242 -10.24 -16.96 -24.90
CA GLU A 242 -11.38 -17.79 -25.31
C GLU A 242 -12.40 -17.96 -24.17
N LYS A 243 -11.93 -18.30 -22.96
CA LYS A 243 -12.79 -18.42 -21.78
C LYS A 243 -13.51 -17.11 -21.43
N ASN A 244 -12.83 -15.97 -21.54
CA ASN A 244 -13.45 -14.68 -21.26
C ASN A 244 -14.51 -14.31 -22.30
N LEU A 245 -14.29 -14.69 -23.57
CA LEU A 245 -15.27 -14.48 -24.65
C LEU A 245 -16.53 -15.31 -24.44
N GLN A 246 -16.41 -16.56 -23.96
CA GLN A 246 -17.55 -17.42 -23.63
C GLN A 246 -18.40 -16.92 -22.46
N VAL A 247 -17.83 -16.13 -21.54
CA VAL A 247 -18.59 -15.54 -20.40
C VAL A 247 -19.41 -14.33 -20.83
N LEU A 248 -19.08 -13.73 -21.98
CA LEU A 248 -19.76 -12.54 -22.50
C LEU A 248 -20.91 -12.85 -23.47
N LEU A 249 -21.02 -14.09 -23.94
CA LEU A 249 -22.07 -14.61 -24.83
C LEU A 249 -23.18 -15.28 -24.02
#